data_AF-A0A3D5HZ93-F1
#
_entry.id   AF-A0A3D5HZ93-F1
#
_cell.length_a   1.000
_cell.length_b   1.000
_cell.length_c   1.000
_cell.angle_alpha   90.00
_cell.angle_beta   90.00
_cell.angle_gamma   90.00
#
_symmetry.space_group_name_H-M   'P 1'
#
loop_
_entity.id
_entity.type
_entity.pdbx_description
1 polymer ?
#
loop_
_entity_poly.entity_id
_entity_poly.type
_entity_poly.pdbx_seq_one_letter_code
_entity_poly.pdbx_strand_id
1 'polypeptide(L)'
;PQVIAERPASVRLTRSIAKEHKQLLKQQLQFAGYRIGELYPRRTRRATAVNWLLAWLAERAEPLEEQGPLAPELPVPEDPVTGHPGDRAVA
;
A
#
# COMPACT_ATOMS: atom_id res chain seq x y z
N PRO A 1 -6.22 -7.23 5.32
CA PRO A 1 -5.98 -6.43 6.56
C PRO A 1 -7.05 -5.34 6.81
N GLN A 2 -7.41 -5.07 8.06
CA GLN A 2 -8.46 -4.09 8.41
C GLN A 2 -8.16 -2.67 7.89
N VAL A 3 -6.89 -2.24 7.97
CA VAL A 3 -6.41 -0.94 7.49
C VAL A 3 -6.65 -0.70 5.99
N ILE A 4 -6.70 -1.78 5.19
CA ILE A 4 -7.00 -1.75 3.76
C ILE A 4 -8.51 -1.86 3.50
N ALA A 5 -9.23 -2.59 4.36
CA ALA A 5 -10.68 -2.81 4.21
C ALA A 5 -11.51 -1.55 4.49
N GLU A 6 -11.01 -0.62 5.32
CA GLU A 6 -11.76 0.54 5.78
C GLU A 6 -11.22 1.86 5.19
N ARG A 7 -12.09 2.63 4.52
CA ARG A 7 -11.74 3.96 4.00
C ARG A 7 -11.19 4.93 5.07
N PRO A 8 -11.76 5.04 6.28
CA PRO A 8 -11.26 5.98 7.30
C PRO A 8 -9.80 5.74 7.68
N ALA A 9 -9.37 4.47 7.75
CA ALA A 9 -7.99 4.13 8.06
C ALA A 9 -7.04 4.61 6.97
N SER A 10 -7.38 4.38 5.69
CA SER A 10 -6.56 4.86 4.56
C SER A 10 -6.46 6.39 4.52
N VAL A 11 -7.55 7.10 4.84
CA VAL A 11 -7.53 8.57 4.93
C VAL A 11 -6.57 9.06 6.02
N ARG A 12 -6.57 8.41 7.20
CA ARG A 12 -5.66 8.75 8.30
C ARG A 12 -4.19 8.54 7.90
N LEU A 13 -3.88 7.43 7.23
CA LEU A 13 -2.53 7.17 6.70
C LEU A 13 -2.08 8.26 5.73
N THR A 14 -2.91 8.64 4.75
CA THR A 14 -2.55 9.69 3.80
C THR A 14 -2.30 11.04 4.48
N ARG A 15 -3.06 11.35 5.54
CA ARG A 15 -2.92 12.61 6.28
C ARG A 15 -1.69 12.66 7.19
N SER A 16 -1.18 11.52 7.64
CA SER A 16 0.01 11.48 8.50
C SER A 16 1.33 11.60 7.72
N ILE A 17 1.32 11.42 6.40
CA ILE A 17 2.54 11.50 5.59
C ILE A 17 2.93 12.97 5.35
N ALA A 18 4.14 13.33 5.79
CA ALA A 18 4.76 14.65 5.53
C ALA A 18 4.85 14.95 4.03
N LYS A 19 4.86 16.22 3.64
CA LYS A 19 4.72 16.64 2.22
C LYS A 19 5.86 16.11 1.36
N GLU A 20 7.07 16.14 1.89
CA GLU A 20 8.33 15.62 1.35
C GLU A 20 8.27 14.11 1.07
N HIS A 21 7.50 13.36 1.86
CA HIS A 21 7.42 11.90 1.77
C HIS A 21 6.26 11.40 0.88
N LYS A 22 5.46 12.29 0.28
CA LYS A 22 4.27 11.89 -0.50
C LYS A 22 4.58 11.18 -1.82
N GLN A 23 5.80 11.32 -2.34
CA GLN A 23 6.21 10.78 -3.64
C GLN A 23 7.19 9.61 -3.52
N LEU A 24 7.36 9.02 -2.33
CA LEU A 24 8.32 7.94 -2.09
C LEU A 24 8.05 6.69 -2.91
N LEU A 25 6.78 6.36 -3.17
CA LEU A 25 6.42 5.26 -4.10
C LEU A 25 7.09 5.42 -5.48
N LYS A 26 7.07 6.62 -6.04
CA LYS A 26 7.69 6.90 -7.35
C LYS A 26 9.21 6.92 -7.25
N GLN A 27 9.74 7.51 -6.18
CA GLN A 27 11.18 7.75 -6.01
C GLN A 27 11.96 6.46 -5.68
N GLN A 28 11.41 5.60 -4.82
CA GLN A 28 12.11 4.40 -4.34
C GLN A 28 11.67 3.13 -5.08
N LEU A 29 10.37 3.00 -5.40
CA LEU A 29 9.83 1.78 -6.01
C LEU A 29 9.51 1.93 -7.50
N GLN A 30 9.83 3.08 -8.10
CA GLN A 30 9.54 3.39 -9.51
C GLN A 30 8.05 3.20 -9.87
N PHE A 31 7.15 3.33 -8.89
CA PHE A 31 5.73 3.07 -9.08
C PHE A 31 5.09 4.19 -9.90
N ALA A 32 4.67 3.87 -11.12
CA ALA A 32 4.06 4.82 -12.06
C ALA A 32 2.55 5.04 -11.83
N GLY A 33 1.93 4.31 -10.91
CA GLY A 33 0.49 4.31 -10.70
C GLY A 33 -0.20 3.08 -11.30
N TYR A 34 -1.52 3.05 -11.18
CA TYR A 34 -2.38 1.99 -11.74
C TYR A 34 -2.96 2.39 -13.09
N ARG A 35 -3.16 1.42 -13.98
CA ARG A 35 -3.98 1.61 -15.19
C ARG A 35 -5.45 1.67 -14.80
N ILE A 36 -6.30 2.20 -15.69
CA ILE A 36 -7.75 2.36 -15.42
C ILE A 36 -8.41 1.03 -15.04
N GLY A 37 -8.08 -0.07 -15.73
CA GLY A 37 -8.57 -1.41 -15.41
C GLY A 37 -8.01 -2.03 -14.12
N GLU A 38 -7.14 -1.32 -13.40
CA GLU A 38 -6.49 -1.78 -12.16
C GLU A 38 -6.91 -0.95 -10.93
N LEU A 39 -7.82 0.02 -11.11
CA LEU A 39 -8.29 0.93 -10.07
C LEU A 39 -9.32 0.28 -9.13
N TYR A 40 -8.90 -0.76 -8.42
CA TYR A 40 -9.72 -1.40 -7.40
C TYR A 40 -9.46 -0.78 -6.02
N PRO A 41 -10.49 -0.58 -5.17
CA PRO A 41 -10.33 0.02 -3.84
C PRO A 41 -9.25 -0.64 -2.98
N ARG A 42 -9.13 -1.98 -3.01
CA ARG A 42 -8.08 -2.68 -2.28
C ARG A 42 -6.67 -2.33 -2.79
N ARG A 43 -6.48 -2.26 -4.10
CA ARG A 43 -5.17 -1.96 -4.70
C ARG A 43 -4.74 -0.54 -4.38
N THR A 44 -5.62 0.43 -4.59
CA THR A 44 -5.32 1.84 -4.29
C THR A 44 -5.01 2.07 -2.81
N ARG A 45 -5.75 1.42 -1.90
CA ARG A 45 -5.49 1.49 -0.45
C ARG A 45 -4.21 0.74 -0.05
N ARG A 46 -3.85 -0.37 -0.72
CA ARG A 46 -2.54 -1.02 -0.53
C ARG A 46 -1.40 -0.08 -0.90
N ALA A 47 -1.48 0.62 -2.03
CA ALA A 47 -0.48 1.64 -2.38
C ALA A 47 -0.38 2.74 -1.31
N THR A 48 -1.51 3.20 -0.75
CA THR A 48 -1.50 4.14 0.39
C THR A 48 -0.74 3.58 1.60
N ALA A 49 -0.99 2.32 1.97
CA ALA A 49 -0.29 1.67 3.08
C ALA A 49 1.21 1.53 2.82
N VAL A 50 1.61 1.15 1.59
CA VAL A 50 3.03 1.07 1.21
C VAL A 50 3.69 2.45 1.26
N ASN A 51 3.04 3.49 0.73
CA ASN A 51 3.58 4.85 0.80
C ASN A 51 3.79 5.33 2.25
N TRP A 52 2.86 4.99 3.14
CA TRP A 52 2.98 5.29 4.56
C TRP A 52 4.14 4.54 5.21
N LEU A 53 4.35 3.26 4.88
CA LEU A 53 5.51 2.49 5.39
C LEU A 53 6.84 3.09 4.91
N LEU A 54 6.93 3.50 3.65
CA LEU A 54 8.12 4.19 3.13
C LEU A 54 8.37 5.51 3.87
N ALA A 55 7.32 6.29 4.13
CA ALA A 55 7.42 7.53 4.89
C ALA A 55 7.88 7.26 6.33
N TRP A 56 7.36 6.21 6.97
CA TRP A 56 7.76 5.81 8.32
C TRP A 56 9.25 5.44 8.41
N LEU A 57 9.78 4.70 7.41
CA LEU A 57 11.21 4.41 7.31
C LEU A 57 12.03 5.68 7.09
N ALA A 58 11.61 6.55 6.16
CA ALA A 58 12.29 7.81 5.86
C ALA A 58 12.36 8.75 7.07
N GLU A 59 11.30 8.85 7.86
CA GLU A 59 11.27 9.65 9.11
C GLU A 59 12.27 9.16 10.16
N ARG A 60 12.63 7.87 10.12
CA ARG A 60 13.61 7.23 11.00
C ARG A 60 15.03 7.24 10.42
N ALA A 61 15.21 7.83 9.24
CA ALA A 61 16.43 7.72 8.44
C ALA A 61 16.86 6.27 8.17
N GLU A 62 15.89 5.35 8.12
CA GLU A 62 16.10 3.95 7.77
C GLU A 62 15.89 3.78 6.26
N PRO A 63 16.92 3.38 5.49
CA PRO A 63 16.74 3.14 4.06
C PRO A 63 15.92 1.87 3.82
N LEU A 64 15.23 1.80 2.68
CA LEU A 64 14.63 0.55 2.22
C LEU A 64 15.75 -0.39 1.75
N GLU A 65 15.87 -1.56 2.39
CA GLU A 65 16.84 -2.57 2.00
C GLU A 65 16.48 -3.21 0.65
N GLU A 66 17.48 -3.52 -0.19
CA GLU A 66 17.28 -4.16 -1.49
C GLU A 66 16.83 -5.62 -1.37
N GLN A 67 17.24 -6.30 -0.31
CA GLN A 67 16.83 -7.67 0.00
C GLN A 67 16.31 -7.74 1.43
N GLY A 68 15.33 -8.62 1.64
CA GLY A 68 14.76 -8.87 2.96
C GLY A 68 13.97 -10.18 2.96
N PRO A 69 13.43 -10.59 4.11
CA PRO A 69 12.60 -11.79 4.19
C PRO A 69 11.37 -11.64 3.28
N LEU A 70 11.22 -12.56 2.34
CA LEU A 70 10.05 -12.64 1.47
C LEU A 70 8.92 -13.38 2.19
N ALA A 71 7.74 -12.78 2.20
CA ALA A 71 6.54 -13.47 2.64
C ALA A 71 6.23 -14.65 1.68
N PRO A 72 5.54 -15.70 2.16
CA PRO A 72 5.09 -16.78 1.29
C PRO A 72 4.28 -16.22 0.12
N GLU A 73 4.57 -16.70 -1.09
CA GLU A 73 3.81 -16.30 -2.27
C GLU A 73 2.35 -16.77 -2.15
N LEU A 74 1.42 -15.82 -2.30
CA LEU A 74 0.00 -16.11 -2.36
C LEU A 74 -0.48 -16.01 -3.81
N PRO A 75 -1.38 -16.89 -4.26
CA PRO A 75 -1.96 -16.79 -5.59
C PRO A 75 -2.70 -15.45 -5.73
N VAL A 76 -2.64 -14.86 -6.91
CA VAL A 76 -3.41 -13.64 -7.23
C VAL A 76 -4.88 -13.92 -6.94
N PRO A 77 -5.60 -13.02 -6.23
CA PRO A 77 -7.03 -13.18 -5.99
C PRO A 77 -7.80 -13.32 -7.30
N GLU A 78 -8.73 -14.28 -7.35
CA GLU A 78 -9.65 -14.46 -8.49
C GLU A 78 -10.47 -13.18 -8.73
N ASP A 79 -10.95 -12.56 -7.64
CA ASP A 79 -11.59 -11.25 -7.68
C ASP A 79 -10.75 -10.21 -6.89
N PRO A 80 -10.22 -9.17 -7.57
CA PRO A 80 -9.41 -8.13 -6.93
C PRO A 80 -10.21 -7.23 -5.97
N VAL A 81 -11.54 -7.25 -6.01
CA VAL A 81 -12.43 -6.53 -5.10
C VAL A 81 -12.56 -7.28 -3.77
N THR A 82 -12.69 -8.61 -3.80
CA THR A 82 -12.85 -9.43 -2.59
C THR A 82 -11.51 -9.75 -1.93
N GLY A 83 -10.42 -9.88 -2.69
CA GLY A 83 -9.08 -10.16 -2.17
C GLY A 83 -8.86 -11.65 -1.87
N HIS A 84 -7.90 -11.96 -1.01
CA HIS A 84 -7.61 -13.38 -0.68
C HIS A 84 -8.64 -13.94 0.31
N PRO A 85 -8.80 -15.27 0.40
CA PRO A 85 -9.63 -15.89 1.43
C PRO A 85 -9.30 -15.36 2.84
N GLY A 86 -10.33 -14.91 3.56
CA GLY A 86 -10.20 -14.30 4.89
C GLY A 86 -10.02 -12.77 4.90
N ASP A 87 -9.86 -12.11 3.76
CA ASP A 87 -9.87 -10.65 3.70
C ASP A 87 -11.26 -10.09 4.03
N ARG A 88 -11.32 -9.15 4.99
CA ARG A 88 -12.56 -8.40 5.31
C ARG A 88 -13.03 -7.62 4.09
N ALA A 89 -14.33 -7.65 3.79
CA ALA A 89 -14.93 -6.89 2.70
C ALA A 89 -14.58 -5.41 2.76
N VAL A 90 -14.44 -4.77 1.59
CA VAL A 90 -14.15 -3.35 1.50
C VAL A 90 -15.42 -2.56 1.81
N ALA A 91 -15.33 -1.68 2.81
CA ALA A 91 -16.33 -0.66 3.13
C ALA A 91 -15.84 0.76 2.79
#